data_AF-A0A662ZBS8-F1
#
_entry.id   AF-A0A662ZBS8-F1
#
_cell.length_a   1.000
_cell.length_b   1.000
_cell.length_c   1.000
_cell.angle_alpha   90.00
_cell.angle_beta   90.00
_cell.angle_gamma   90.00
#
_symmetry.space_group_name_H-M   'P 1'
#
loop_
_entity.id
_entity.type
_entity.pdbx_description
1 polymer ?
#
loop_
_entity_poly.entity_id
_entity_poly.type
_entity_poly.pdbx_seq_one_letter_code
_entity_poly.pdbx_strand_id
1 'polypeptide(L)'
;MIDINALTEDEFNDYVDYALDLFHILASDALPINDEDAYDRLYRLDTDEDYSMEISLRNADEKDEFDPDIGEPDQVLCATVQFVAAEGSLKNDIKAVEIFFNEHRDDEANLSAIWFPED
;
A
#
# COMPACT_ATOMS: atom_id res chain seq x y z
N MET A 1 17.10 -9.23 -1.62
CA MET A 1 15.78 -9.72 -1.16
C MET A 1 15.67 -9.51 0.33
N ILE A 2 14.68 -8.73 0.78
CA ILE A 2 14.45 -8.45 2.19
C ILE A 2 13.76 -9.66 2.81
N ASP A 3 14.37 -10.26 3.84
CA ASP A 3 13.76 -11.39 4.53
C ASP A 3 12.75 -10.89 5.56
N ILE A 4 11.54 -10.57 5.08
CA ILE A 4 10.43 -10.06 5.90
C ILE A 4 10.13 -11.02 7.08
N ASN A 5 10.32 -12.33 6.88
CA ASN A 5 10.08 -13.34 7.93
C ASN A 5 11.17 -13.36 9.00
N ALA A 6 12.33 -12.76 8.73
CA ALA A 6 13.44 -12.65 9.67
C ALA A 6 13.48 -11.30 10.40
N LEU A 7 12.63 -10.34 10.01
CA LEU A 7 12.47 -9.08 10.72
C LEU A 7 11.93 -9.33 12.12
N THR A 8 12.40 -8.52 13.07
CA THR A 8 11.76 -8.43 14.39
C THR A 8 10.38 -7.79 14.26
N GLU A 9 9.53 -7.99 15.26
CA GLU A 9 8.20 -7.36 15.31
C GLU A 9 8.32 -5.83 15.26
N ASP A 10 9.31 -5.26 15.94
CA ASP A 10 9.59 -3.81 15.92
C ASP A 10 9.98 -3.33 14.52
N GLU A 11 10.91 -4.01 13.84
CA GLU A 11 11.33 -3.63 12.48
C GLU A 11 10.19 -3.78 11.47
N PHE A 12 9.36 -4.81 11.61
CA PHE A 12 8.18 -5.00 10.78
C PHE A 12 7.18 -3.86 10.99
N ASN A 13 6.87 -3.53 12.25
CA ASN A 13 5.98 -2.41 12.59
C ASN A 13 6.53 -1.08 12.06
N ASP A 14 7.84 -0.85 12.11
CA ASP A 14 8.45 0.35 11.53
C ASP A 14 8.20 0.48 10.01
N TYR A 15 8.14 -0.63 9.28
CA TYR A 15 7.79 -0.61 7.85
C TYR A 15 6.30 -0.39 7.62
N VAL A 16 5.45 -0.95 8.48
CA VAL A 16 3.99 -0.75 8.41
C VAL A 16 3.65 0.71 8.71
N ASP A 17 4.23 1.30 9.75
CA ASP A 17 4.04 2.71 10.11
C ASP A 17 4.52 3.63 8.98
N TYR A 18 5.68 3.34 8.38
CA TYR A 18 6.16 4.09 7.22
C TYR A 18 5.20 3.98 6.01
N ALA A 19 4.70 2.77 5.71
CA ALA A 19 3.74 2.57 4.63
C ALA A 19 2.39 3.27 4.88
N LEU A 20 1.95 3.34 6.16
CA LEU A 20 0.77 4.09 6.57
C LEU A 20 0.95 5.60 6.36
N ASP A 21 2.10 6.14 6.75
CA ASP A 21 2.42 7.55 6.52
C ASP A 21 2.41 7.87 5.01
N LEU A 22 3.05 7.02 4.19
CA LEU A 22 3.01 7.15 2.74
C LEU A 22 1.58 7.08 2.18
N PHE A 23 0.77 6.12 2.63
CA PHE A 23 -0.62 6.00 2.24
C PHE A 23 -1.40 7.28 2.51
N HIS A 24 -1.28 7.85 3.72
CA HIS A 24 -1.98 9.07 4.07
C HIS A 24 -1.53 10.28 3.25
N ILE A 25 -0.22 10.42 3.02
CA ILE A 25 0.34 11.47 2.16
C ILE A 25 -0.22 11.33 0.73
N LEU A 26 -0.14 10.13 0.15
CA LEU A 26 -0.60 9.88 -1.22
C LEU A 26 -2.11 10.06 -1.36
N ALA A 27 -2.90 9.59 -0.40
CA ALA A 27 -4.35 9.69 -0.39
C ALA A 27 -4.85 11.15 -0.23
N SER A 28 -4.17 11.95 0.58
CA SER A 28 -4.56 13.34 0.87
C SER A 28 -4.04 14.32 -0.17
N ASP A 29 -2.78 14.18 -0.58
CA ASP A 29 -2.08 15.25 -1.29
C ASP A 29 -1.97 14.97 -2.80
N ALA A 30 -1.84 13.69 -3.21
CA ALA A 30 -1.64 13.32 -4.61
C ALA A 30 -2.92 12.81 -5.27
N LEU A 31 -3.67 11.92 -4.60
CA LEU A 31 -4.82 11.24 -5.18
C LEU A 31 -5.95 12.18 -5.64
N PRO A 32 -6.39 13.19 -4.86
CA PRO A 32 -7.47 14.07 -5.29
C PRO A 32 -7.14 14.91 -6.53
N ILE A 33 -5.84 15.11 -6.80
CA ILE A 33 -5.35 15.88 -7.94
C ILE A 33 -5.20 14.99 -9.17
N ASN A 34 -4.70 13.76 -8.98
CA ASN A 34 -4.36 12.84 -10.06
C ASN A 34 -5.54 11.96 -10.50
N ASP A 35 -6.40 11.54 -9.56
CA ASP A 35 -7.55 10.68 -9.81
C ASP A 35 -8.65 10.91 -8.74
N GLU A 36 -9.55 11.87 -9.04
CA GLU A 36 -10.66 12.24 -8.16
C GLU A 36 -11.65 11.07 -7.93
N ASP A 37 -11.88 10.23 -8.94
CA ASP A 37 -12.78 9.07 -8.84
C ASP A 37 -12.23 8.02 -7.87
N ALA A 38 -10.92 7.77 -7.92
CA ALA A 38 -10.23 6.90 -6.97
C ALA A 38 -10.27 7.47 -5.54
N TYR A 39 -10.08 8.78 -5.38
CA TYR A 39 -10.21 9.45 -4.08
C TYR A 39 -11.62 9.30 -3.49
N ASP A 40 -12.65 9.57 -4.28
CA ASP A 40 -14.05 9.43 -3.87
C ASP A 40 -14.37 7.99 -3.47
N ARG A 41 -13.84 7.01 -4.21
CA ARG A 41 -13.98 5.59 -3.89
C ARG A 41 -13.30 5.24 -2.57
N LEU A 42 -12.07 5.72 -2.35
CA LEU A 42 -11.31 5.49 -1.13
C LEU A 42 -12.05 6.08 0.08
N TYR A 43 -12.52 7.33 -0.02
CA TYR A 43 -13.27 8.00 1.03
C TYR A 43 -14.54 7.23 1.43
N ARG A 44 -15.25 6.64 0.46
CA ARG A 44 -16.41 5.80 0.74
C ARG A 44 -16.04 4.51 1.49
N LEU A 45 -14.90 3.91 1.18
CA LEU A 45 -14.44 2.69 1.88
C LEU A 45 -13.99 3.00 3.30
N ASP A 46 -13.26 4.10 3.49
CA ASP A 46 -12.77 4.54 4.80
C ASP A 46 -13.90 4.94 5.77
N THR A 47 -15.03 5.41 5.24
CA THR A 47 -16.19 5.81 6.05
C THR A 47 -17.26 4.72 6.19
N ASP A 48 -17.06 3.55 5.57
CA ASP A 48 -18.01 2.44 5.61
C ASP A 48 -17.70 1.52 6.80
N GLU A 49 -18.61 1.50 7.78
CA GLU A 49 -18.47 0.75 9.03
C GLU A 49 -18.41 -0.78 8.82
N ASP A 50 -18.81 -1.28 7.64
CA ASP A 50 -18.71 -2.70 7.30
C ASP A 50 -17.33 -3.07 6.72
N TYR A 51 -16.39 -2.13 6.61
CA TYR A 51 -15.02 -2.39 6.22
C TYR A 51 -14.04 -2.09 7.36
N SER A 52 -12.96 -2.86 7.40
CA SER A 52 -11.81 -2.60 8.26
C SER A 52 -10.56 -2.52 7.41
N MET A 53 -9.75 -1.48 7.64
CA MET A 53 -8.48 -1.32 6.93
C MET A 53 -7.44 -2.29 7.50
N GLU A 54 -6.76 -3.02 6.61
CA GLU A 54 -5.63 -3.87 6.91
C GLU A 54 -4.45 -3.55 6.00
N ILE A 55 -3.24 -3.82 6.48
CA ILE A 55 -2.00 -3.62 5.74
C ILE A 55 -1.18 -4.89 5.78
N SER A 56 -0.61 -5.22 4.62
CA SER A 56 0.31 -6.34 4.48
C SER A 56 1.56 -5.89 3.72
N LEU A 57 2.69 -6.52 4.05
CA LEU A 57 3.98 -6.28 3.41
C LEU A 57 4.44 -7.53 2.68
N ARG A 58 4.96 -7.35 1.47
CA ARG A 58 5.64 -8.39 0.69
C ARG A 58 6.84 -7.80 -0.03
N ASN A 59 7.74 -8.67 -0.49
CA ASN A 59 8.74 -8.26 -1.46
C ASN A 59 8.05 -8.01 -2.81
N ALA A 60 8.53 -7.04 -3.57
CA ALA A 60 8.17 -6.91 -4.97
C ALA A 60 8.65 -8.16 -5.74
N ASP A 61 7.89 -8.54 -6.75
CA ASP A 61 8.22 -9.62 -7.67
C ASP A 61 8.46 -9.10 -9.10
N GLU A 62 8.95 -9.97 -9.99
CA GLU A 62 9.28 -9.59 -11.37
C GLU A 62 8.05 -9.24 -12.23
N LYS A 63 6.83 -9.49 -11.73
CA LYS A 63 5.57 -9.18 -12.42
C LYS A 63 4.97 -7.87 -11.94
N ASP A 64 5.41 -7.35 -10.81
CA ASP A 64 4.96 -6.06 -10.32
C ASP A 64 5.42 -4.94 -11.25
N GLU A 65 4.49 -4.06 -11.61
CA GLU A 65 4.76 -2.90 -12.45
C GLU A 65 5.01 -1.67 -11.57
N PHE A 66 6.26 -1.46 -11.16
CA PHE A 66 6.68 -0.27 -10.42
C PHE A 66 7.80 0.48 -11.16
N ASP A 67 8.03 1.73 -10.75
CA ASP A 67 9.05 2.57 -11.37
C ASP A 67 10.45 1.95 -11.17
N PRO A 68 11.21 1.65 -12.25
CA PRO A 68 12.54 1.04 -12.12
C PRO A 68 13.55 1.93 -11.37
N ASP A 69 13.30 3.24 -11.26
CA ASP A 69 14.15 4.15 -10.50
C ASP A 69 14.07 3.90 -8.98
N ILE A 70 13.07 3.14 -8.52
CA ILE A 70 12.91 2.73 -7.11
C ILE A 70 14.01 1.78 -6.66
N GLY A 71 14.42 0.87 -7.54
CA GLY A 71 15.42 -0.15 -7.28
C GLY A 71 15.11 -1.47 -7.97
N GLU A 72 16.00 -2.45 -7.78
CA GLU A 72 15.77 -3.82 -8.24
C GLU A 72 14.66 -4.48 -7.40
N PRO A 73 13.84 -5.40 -7.95
CA PRO A 73 12.72 -6.03 -7.24
C PRO A 73 13.08 -6.62 -5.88
N ASP A 74 14.31 -7.11 -5.72
CA ASP A 74 14.77 -7.72 -4.48
C ASP A 74 15.16 -6.69 -3.38
N GLN A 75 15.11 -5.40 -3.68
CA GLN A 75 15.34 -4.28 -2.76
C GLN A 75 14.06 -3.45 -2.53
N VAL A 76 12.95 -3.84 -3.16
CA VAL A 76 11.69 -3.11 -3.12
C VAL A 76 10.67 -3.89 -2.30
N LEU A 77 10.02 -3.17 -1.39
CA LEU A 77 8.86 -3.65 -0.65
C LEU A 77 7.60 -3.15 -1.32
N CYS A 78 6.58 -4.02 -1.32
CA CYS A 78 5.21 -3.67 -1.65
C CYS A 78 4.38 -3.71 -0.37
N ALA A 79 3.80 -2.57 -0.01
CA ALA A 79 2.76 -2.47 1.00
C ALA A 79 1.40 -2.45 0.33
N THR A 80 0.56 -3.43 0.66
CA THR A 80 -0.84 -3.46 0.21
C THR A 80 -1.73 -2.97 1.33
N VAL A 81 -2.45 -1.87 1.08
CA VAL A 81 -3.55 -1.41 1.93
C VAL A 81 -4.84 -1.97 1.35
N GLN A 82 -5.59 -2.71 2.17
CA GLN A 82 -6.85 -3.35 1.77
C GLN A 82 -7.96 -3.04 2.78
N PHE A 83 -9.18 -2.99 2.28
CA PHE A 83 -10.39 -2.91 3.08
C PHE A 83 -11.05 -4.28 3.11
N VAL A 84 -11.01 -4.92 4.28
CA VAL A 84 -11.56 -6.25 4.53
C VAL A 84 -13.00 -6.10 4.98
N ALA A 85 -13.90 -6.85 4.34
CA ALA A 85 -15.31 -6.82 4.67
C ALA A 85 -15.56 -7.48 6.04
N ALA A 86 -16.43 -6.88 6.85
CA ALA A 86 -16.80 -7.43 8.16
C ALA A 86 -17.38 -8.84 8.03
N GLU A 87 -17.11 -9.68 9.03
CA GLU A 87 -17.56 -11.07 9.05
C GLU A 87 -19.09 -11.18 8.92
N GLY A 88 -19.56 -11.91 7.90
CA GLY A 88 -20.99 -12.05 7.60
C GLY A 88 -21.56 -11.00 6.63
N SER A 89 -20.75 -10.06 6.16
CA SER A 89 -21.09 -9.14 5.07
C SER A 89 -21.17 -9.86 3.71
N LEU A 90 -21.97 -9.32 2.79
CA LEU A 90 -21.99 -9.73 1.37
C LEU A 90 -20.97 -8.97 0.52
N LYS A 91 -20.21 -8.06 1.14
CA LYS A 91 -19.16 -7.28 0.49
C LYS A 91 -17.90 -8.15 0.30
N ASN A 92 -17.13 -7.84 -0.73
CA ASN A 92 -15.84 -8.48 -0.98
C ASN A 92 -14.73 -7.61 -0.42
N ASP A 93 -13.59 -8.23 -0.12
CA ASP A 93 -12.37 -7.49 0.21
C ASP A 93 -11.91 -6.67 -0.99
N ILE A 94 -11.37 -5.49 -0.72
CA ILE A 94 -10.93 -4.55 -1.75
C ILE A 94 -9.50 -4.14 -1.47
N LYS A 95 -8.59 -4.45 -2.40
CA LYS A 95 -7.26 -3.84 -2.44
C LYS A 95 -7.42 -2.38 -2.86
N ALA A 96 -7.06 -1.46 -1.97
CA ALA A 96 -7.19 -0.03 -2.23
C ALA A 96 -5.93 0.52 -2.90
N VAL A 97 -4.75 0.14 -2.42
CA VAL A 97 -3.49 0.59 -3.01
C VAL A 97 -2.38 -0.40 -2.76
N GLU A 98 -1.49 -0.54 -3.74
CA GLU A 98 -0.16 -1.13 -3.59
C GLU A 98 0.89 -0.03 -3.67
N ILE A 99 1.70 0.13 -2.62
CA ILE A 99 2.74 1.14 -2.52
C ILE A 99 4.10 0.44 -2.57
N PHE A 100 4.88 0.77 -3.59
CA PHE A 100 6.23 0.26 -3.81
C PHE A 100 7.25 1.29 -3.33
N PHE A 101 8.14 0.86 -2.43
CA PHE A 101 9.21 1.71 -1.90
C PHE A 101 10.46 0.88 -1.60
N ASN A 102 11.61 1.55 -1.63
CA ASN A 102 12.91 0.94 -1.35
C ASN A 102 13.10 0.69 0.16
N GLU A 103 13.81 -0.38 0.55
CA GLU A 103 14.17 -0.68 1.95
C GLU A 103 14.87 0.48 2.68
N HIS A 104 15.59 1.33 1.95
CA HIS A 104 16.31 2.46 2.52
C HIS A 104 15.39 3.61 2.93
N ARG A 105 14.11 3.59 2.53
CA ARG A 105 13.09 4.61 2.86
C ARG A 105 13.56 6.03 2.50
N ASP A 106 14.31 6.17 1.40
CA ASP A 106 14.84 7.46 0.96
C ASP A 106 13.69 8.41 0.60
N ASP A 107 13.64 9.55 1.30
CA ASP A 107 12.40 10.27 1.65
C ASP A 107 11.55 10.87 0.51
N GLU A 108 11.98 11.02 -0.75
CA GLU A 108 11.19 11.88 -1.67
C GLU A 108 11.16 11.53 -3.17
N ALA A 109 11.97 10.60 -3.69
CA ALA A 109 12.11 10.49 -5.15
C ALA A 109 11.58 9.21 -5.80
N ASN A 110 11.43 8.13 -5.04
CA ASN A 110 11.48 6.79 -5.58
C ASN A 110 10.39 5.90 -4.95
N LEU A 111 9.13 6.29 -5.11
CA LEU A 111 7.99 5.43 -4.74
C LEU A 111 6.96 5.40 -5.85
N SER A 112 6.24 4.29 -5.95
CA SER A 112 5.13 4.11 -6.88
C SER A 112 3.91 3.66 -6.11
N ALA A 113 2.73 4.14 -6.51
CA ALA A 113 1.48 3.75 -5.91
C ALA A 113 0.47 3.37 -6.99
N ILE A 114 -0.07 2.17 -6.89
CA ILE A 114 -1.08 1.64 -7.81
C ILE A 114 -2.41 1.62 -7.06
N TRP A 115 -3.32 2.53 -7.42
CA TRP A 115 -4.65 2.63 -6.82
C TRP A 115 -5.62 1.65 -7.46
N PHE A 116 -6.35 0.91 -6.62
CA PHE A 116 -7.32 -0.11 -7.01
C PHE A 116 -6.80 -1.08 -8.08
N PRO A 117 -5.70 -1.80 -7.81
CA PRO A 117 -5.12 -2.74 -8.76
C PRO A 117 -6.13 -3.82 -9.15
N GLU A 118 -6.08 -4.26 -10.41
CA GLU A 118 -6.87 -5.41 -10.88
C GLU A 118 -6.28 -6.70 -10.28
N ASP A 119 -7.14 -7.58 -9.75
CA ASP A 119 -6.75 -8.90 -9.22
C ASP A 119 -6.31 -9.90 -10.31
#